data_AF-A0A413S026-F1
#
_entry.id   AF-A0A413S026-F1
#
_cell.length_a   1.000
_cell.length_b   1.000
_cell.length_c   1.000
_cell.angle_alpha   90.00
_cell.angle_beta   90.00
_cell.angle_gamma   90.00
#
_symmetry.space_group_name_H-M   'P 1'
#
loop_
_entity.id
_entity.type
_entity.pdbx_description
1 polymer ?
#
loop_
_entity_poly.entity_id
_entity_poly.type
_entity_poly.pdbx_seq_one_letter_code
_entity_poly.pdbx_strand_id
1 'polypeptide(L)'
;MAVKAVQVVINGQTHTLTYNAKTKKYEATITAPSTSSYNQNGHYYNVKVKATDEAGNSVTKDATDTTLGSSLQLKVKEKVAPVISITAPSSSAKLTNNKPVINWTVTDADSGVNPSTIKLIIDSQTITTGITKTQSGKNYTCSYTPTTALSDGTHTIKVSASDYDGNVATQKSVTFTVDTVPPELSVSAPVDNLVTNQSSLVVKGTTNDVTSSPVTLTIKLNGGTEQTVEVGSDGSFTKTLTLVTGENTIVITAKDGAGKTSTVTKKVVLDQTAPVIQSVTISPNPVNAGATYTISVEVTD
;
A
#
# COMPACT_ATOMS: atom_id res chain seq x y z
N MET A 1 -11.60 53.30 -51.07
CA MET A 1 -12.77 52.97 -50.24
C MET A 1 -12.28 52.77 -48.80
N ALA A 2 -12.85 53.49 -47.84
CA ALA A 2 -12.45 53.37 -46.44
C ALA A 2 -13.09 52.12 -45.81
N VAL A 3 -12.32 51.40 -44.99
CA VAL A 3 -12.83 50.30 -44.18
C VAL A 3 -13.56 50.91 -42.99
N LYS A 4 -14.83 50.54 -42.81
CA LYS A 4 -15.71 51.04 -41.75
C LYS A 4 -15.55 50.26 -40.45
N ALA A 5 -15.43 48.94 -40.54
CA ALA A 5 -15.32 48.07 -39.37
C ALA A 5 -14.55 46.79 -39.70
N VAL A 6 -13.71 46.34 -38.76
CA VAL A 6 -13.12 45.01 -38.78
C VAL A 6 -13.47 44.33 -37.45
N GLN A 7 -14.04 43.14 -37.52
CA GLN A 7 -14.48 42.35 -36.37
C GLN A 7 -13.87 40.97 -36.43
N VAL A 8 -13.56 40.41 -35.27
CA VAL A 8 -13.17 39.00 -35.12
C VAL A 8 -14.17 38.28 -34.24
N VAL A 9 -14.53 37.06 -34.63
CA VAL A 9 -15.33 36.15 -33.82
C VAL A 9 -14.45 34.99 -33.38
N ILE A 10 -14.31 34.81 -32.07
CA ILE A 10 -13.53 33.75 -31.45
C ILE A 10 -14.39 33.12 -30.36
N ASN A 11 -14.58 31.79 -30.40
CA ASN A 11 -15.42 31.06 -29.45
C ASN A 11 -16.83 31.68 -29.28
N GLY A 12 -17.43 32.12 -30.39
CA GLY A 12 -18.74 32.77 -30.43
C GLY A 12 -18.77 34.24 -29.96
N GLN A 13 -17.68 34.77 -29.41
CA GLN A 13 -17.57 36.16 -28.96
C GLN A 13 -17.08 37.06 -30.08
N THR A 14 -17.76 38.19 -30.30
CA THR A 14 -17.39 39.19 -31.30
C THR A 14 -16.58 40.30 -30.66
N HIS A 15 -15.42 40.61 -31.24
CA HIS A 15 -14.56 41.70 -30.84
C HIS A 15 -14.33 42.64 -32.02
N THR A 16 -14.48 43.94 -31.79
CA THR A 16 -14.18 44.97 -32.79
C THR A 16 -12.70 45.34 -32.70
N LEU A 17 -12.03 45.38 -33.85
CA LEU A 17 -10.64 45.82 -33.97
C LEU A 17 -10.59 47.30 -34.31
N THR A 18 -9.63 48.01 -33.73
CA THR A 18 -9.43 49.45 -33.94
C THR A 18 -8.24 49.70 -34.87
N TYR A 19 -8.37 50.63 -35.81
CA TYR A 19 -7.26 50.99 -36.68
C TYR A 19 -6.14 51.69 -35.90
N ASN A 20 -4.95 51.11 -35.94
CA ASN A 20 -3.73 51.67 -35.36
C ASN A 20 -2.94 52.38 -36.47
N ALA A 21 -2.94 53.72 -36.45
CA ALA A 21 -2.27 54.53 -37.46
C ALA A 21 -0.74 54.32 -37.51
N LYS A 22 -0.12 53.88 -36.41
CA LYS A 22 1.33 53.63 -36.34
C LYS A 22 1.71 52.33 -37.04
N THR A 23 0.98 51.25 -36.76
CA THR A 23 1.25 49.93 -37.35
C THR A 23 0.54 49.73 -38.69
N LYS A 24 -0.39 50.63 -39.04
CA LYS A 24 -1.28 50.56 -40.21
C LYS A 24 -2.16 49.30 -40.23
N LYS A 25 -2.49 48.75 -39.06
CA LYS A 25 -3.29 47.51 -38.90
C LYS A 25 -4.52 47.75 -38.04
N TYR A 26 -5.51 46.88 -38.19
CA TYR A 26 -6.65 46.77 -37.26
C TYR A 26 -6.27 45.83 -36.12
N GLU A 27 -6.30 46.33 -34.89
CA GLU A 27 -5.74 45.64 -33.72
C GLU A 27 -6.67 45.77 -32.50
N ALA A 28 -6.62 44.77 -31.63
CA ALA A 28 -7.29 44.76 -30.32
C ALA A 28 -6.54 43.79 -29.40
N THR A 29 -6.53 44.09 -28.10
CA THR A 29 -6.08 43.13 -27.08
C THR A 29 -7.28 42.31 -26.63
N ILE A 30 -7.25 41.00 -26.87
CA ILE A 30 -8.35 40.07 -26.58
C ILE A 30 -7.83 39.01 -25.62
N THR A 31 -8.58 38.76 -24.54
CA THR A 31 -8.30 37.65 -23.62
C THR A 31 -8.64 36.33 -24.30
N ALA A 32 -7.73 35.37 -24.28
CA ALA A 32 -7.97 34.05 -24.86
C ALA A 32 -9.15 33.32 -24.15
N PRO A 33 -9.82 32.36 -24.83
CA PRO A 33 -10.76 31.45 -24.20
C PRO A 33 -10.21 30.83 -22.91
N SER A 34 -11.09 30.60 -21.94
CA SER A 34 -10.71 30.06 -20.62
C SER A 34 -10.43 28.55 -20.61
N THR A 35 -10.63 27.87 -21.74
CA THR A 35 -10.38 26.44 -21.90
C THR A 35 -9.45 26.20 -23.09
N SER A 36 -8.73 25.08 -23.03
CA SER A 36 -7.80 24.63 -24.04
C SER A 36 -8.49 24.45 -25.38
N SER A 37 -7.73 24.70 -26.45
CA SER A 37 -8.16 24.36 -27.78
C SER A 37 -8.02 22.88 -28.10
N TYR A 38 -7.40 22.06 -27.23
CA TYR A 38 -7.13 20.64 -27.48
C TYR A 38 -8.41 19.84 -27.78
N ASN A 39 -9.50 20.11 -27.08
CA ASN A 39 -10.77 19.40 -27.33
C ASN A 39 -11.58 19.98 -28.50
N GLN A 40 -11.11 21.06 -29.14
CA GLN A 40 -11.75 21.62 -30.33
C GLN A 40 -11.38 20.78 -31.55
N ASN A 41 -12.25 20.80 -32.57
CA ASN A 41 -11.94 20.13 -33.83
C ASN A 41 -10.64 20.69 -34.44
N GLY A 42 -9.67 19.83 -34.75
CA GLY A 42 -8.35 20.25 -35.23
C GLY A 42 -7.43 20.88 -34.17
N HIS A 43 -7.80 20.85 -32.89
CA HIS A 43 -7.03 21.38 -31.75
C HIS A 43 -6.82 22.91 -31.76
N TYR A 44 -7.74 23.69 -32.35
CA TYR A 44 -7.69 25.15 -32.38
C TYR A 44 -9.09 25.78 -32.24
N TYR A 45 -9.15 27.02 -31.76
CA TYR A 45 -10.34 27.86 -31.89
C TYR A 45 -10.33 28.56 -33.26
N ASN A 46 -11.41 28.39 -34.03
CA ASN A 46 -11.56 29.05 -35.32
C ASN A 46 -11.69 30.57 -35.13
N VAL A 47 -10.81 31.35 -35.75
CA VAL A 47 -10.85 32.82 -35.75
C VAL A 47 -11.52 33.28 -37.04
N LYS A 48 -12.72 33.84 -36.93
CA LYS A 48 -13.46 34.37 -38.08
C LYS A 48 -13.31 35.89 -38.16
N VAL A 49 -12.64 36.40 -39.20
CA VAL A 49 -12.45 37.83 -39.43
C VAL A 49 -13.49 38.32 -40.43
N LYS A 50 -14.24 39.37 -40.08
CA LYS A 50 -15.15 40.09 -40.96
C LYS A 50 -14.69 41.53 -41.13
N ALA A 51 -14.52 41.99 -42.36
CA ALA A 51 -14.25 43.39 -42.68
C ALA A 51 -15.44 43.97 -43.47
N THR A 52 -15.83 45.20 -43.17
CA THR A 52 -16.93 45.94 -43.82
C THR A 52 -16.45 47.32 -44.25
N ASP A 53 -16.73 47.74 -45.48
CA ASP A 53 -16.41 49.09 -45.97
C ASP A 53 -17.52 50.11 -45.67
N GLU A 54 -17.25 51.40 -45.94
CA GLU A 54 -18.24 52.47 -45.75
C GLU A 54 -19.50 52.32 -46.62
N ALA A 55 -19.40 51.60 -47.74
CA ALA A 55 -20.54 51.31 -48.62
C ALA A 55 -21.38 50.11 -48.13
N GLY A 56 -20.94 49.41 -47.08
CA GLY A 56 -21.63 48.27 -46.49
C GLY A 56 -21.26 46.91 -47.10
N ASN A 57 -20.29 46.84 -48.01
CA ASN A 57 -19.79 45.57 -48.53
C ASN A 57 -18.98 44.85 -47.44
N SER A 58 -19.21 43.55 -47.26
CA SER A 58 -18.48 42.74 -46.28
C SER A 58 -17.76 41.55 -46.92
N VAL A 59 -16.60 41.20 -46.36
CA VAL A 59 -15.91 39.93 -46.61
C VAL A 59 -15.66 39.22 -45.28
N THR A 60 -15.75 37.89 -45.27
CA THR A 60 -15.44 37.07 -44.10
C THR A 60 -14.46 35.96 -44.47
N LYS A 61 -13.47 35.74 -43.61
CA LYS A 61 -12.45 34.68 -43.73
C LYS A 61 -12.30 33.96 -42.40
N ASP A 62 -12.05 32.66 -42.45
CA ASP A 62 -11.84 31.82 -41.27
C ASP A 62 -10.82 30.72 -41.55
N ALA A 63 -10.65 29.77 -40.62
CA ALA A 63 -9.66 28.70 -40.71
C ALA A 63 -9.80 27.78 -41.95
N THR A 64 -10.89 27.87 -42.71
CA THR A 64 -11.10 27.10 -43.96
C THR A 64 -10.54 27.79 -45.21
N ASP A 65 -10.12 29.05 -45.11
CA ASP A 65 -9.54 29.77 -46.25
C ASP A 65 -8.22 29.14 -46.71
N THR A 66 -8.05 28.97 -48.02
CA THR A 66 -6.88 28.30 -48.61
C THR A 66 -5.57 29.08 -48.44
N THR A 67 -5.65 30.38 -48.16
CA THR A 67 -4.50 31.28 -48.03
C THR A 67 -4.24 31.65 -46.58
N LEU A 68 -5.29 31.98 -45.84
CA LEU A 68 -5.22 32.52 -44.47
C LEU A 68 -5.58 31.49 -43.39
N GLY A 69 -6.07 30.31 -43.78
CA GLY A 69 -6.64 29.33 -42.85
C GLY A 69 -5.74 28.99 -41.67
N SER A 70 -4.46 28.69 -41.93
CA SER A 70 -3.47 28.39 -40.87
C SER A 70 -3.23 29.55 -39.90
N SER A 71 -3.33 30.81 -40.36
CA SER A 71 -3.19 32.00 -39.52
C SER A 71 -4.44 32.30 -38.68
N LEU A 72 -5.56 31.65 -38.99
CA LEU A 72 -6.85 31.82 -38.33
C LEU A 72 -7.16 30.66 -37.35
N GLN A 73 -6.13 29.89 -36.99
CA GLN A 73 -6.17 28.84 -35.98
C GLN A 73 -5.56 29.32 -34.66
N LEU A 74 -6.41 29.75 -33.71
CA LEU A 74 -5.94 30.14 -32.38
C LEU A 74 -5.75 28.90 -31.50
N LYS A 75 -4.50 28.58 -31.16
CA LYS A 75 -4.18 27.52 -30.18
C LYS A 75 -4.13 28.09 -28.77
N VAL A 76 -4.89 27.49 -27.87
CA VAL A 76 -4.95 27.88 -26.46
C VAL A 76 -4.52 26.68 -25.64
N LYS A 77 -3.52 26.86 -24.77
CA LYS A 77 -3.03 25.80 -23.90
C LYS A 77 -3.71 25.87 -22.53
N GLU A 78 -4.04 24.70 -22.00
CA GLU A 78 -4.31 24.53 -20.59
C GLU A 78 -3.09 24.94 -19.75
N LYS A 79 -3.34 25.37 -18.50
CA LYS A 79 -2.30 25.69 -17.51
C LYS A 79 -2.35 24.82 -16.25
N VAL A 80 -3.42 24.05 -16.08
CA VAL A 80 -3.64 23.23 -14.89
C VAL A 80 -3.08 21.85 -15.18
N ALA A 81 -2.26 21.32 -14.29
CA ALA A 81 -1.73 19.98 -14.43
C ALA A 81 -2.73 18.93 -13.93
N PRO A 82 -2.66 17.68 -14.43
CA PRO A 82 -3.46 16.59 -13.90
C PRO A 82 -3.18 16.33 -12.42
N VAL A 83 -4.16 15.76 -11.73
CA VAL A 83 -4.05 15.33 -10.34
C VAL A 83 -3.92 13.81 -10.28
N ILE A 84 -2.93 13.31 -9.54
CA ILE A 84 -2.70 11.88 -9.31
C ILE A 84 -3.16 11.51 -7.90
N SER A 85 -3.85 10.38 -7.76
CA SER A 85 -4.20 9.77 -6.48
C SER A 85 -3.88 8.27 -6.48
N ILE A 86 -2.97 7.82 -5.62
CA ILE A 86 -2.68 6.39 -5.43
C ILE A 86 -3.70 5.85 -4.42
N THR A 87 -4.45 4.83 -4.83
CA THR A 87 -5.54 4.25 -4.03
C THR A 87 -5.16 2.90 -3.41
N ALA A 88 -4.19 2.18 -3.99
CA ALA A 88 -3.62 0.99 -3.38
C ALA A 88 -2.16 0.74 -3.86
N PRO A 89 -1.28 0.19 -3.02
CA PRO A 89 -1.42 0.05 -1.56
C PRO A 89 -1.55 1.41 -0.86
N SER A 90 -2.03 1.44 0.38
CA SER A 90 -2.01 2.65 1.21
C SER A 90 -0.61 2.91 1.77
N SER A 91 -0.33 4.15 2.16
CA SER A 91 0.93 4.49 2.84
C SER A 91 1.13 3.61 4.08
N SER A 92 2.33 3.07 4.21
CA SER A 92 2.77 2.21 5.33
C SER A 92 1.96 0.91 5.47
N ALA A 93 1.24 0.48 4.42
CA ALA A 93 0.57 -0.81 4.41
C ALA A 93 1.60 -1.95 4.58
N LYS A 94 1.21 -2.98 5.33
CA LYS A 94 1.96 -4.23 5.45
C LYS A 94 1.18 -5.33 4.73
N LEU A 95 1.79 -5.91 3.71
CA LEU A 95 1.11 -6.79 2.76
C LEU A 95 1.68 -8.20 2.90
N THR A 96 0.80 -9.19 3.01
CA THR A 96 1.17 -10.61 3.04
C THR A 96 1.25 -11.26 1.65
N ASN A 97 0.97 -10.47 0.60
CA ASN A 97 1.05 -10.88 -0.79
C ASN A 97 2.20 -10.11 -1.47
N ASN A 98 3.13 -10.85 -2.08
CA ASN A 98 4.28 -10.29 -2.80
C ASN A 98 3.99 -9.87 -4.24
N LYS A 99 2.76 -10.02 -4.73
CA LYS A 99 2.28 -9.44 -6.00
C LYS A 99 1.04 -8.58 -5.74
N PRO A 100 1.16 -7.49 -4.96
CA PRO A 100 0.00 -6.66 -4.65
C PRO A 100 -0.48 -5.93 -5.90
N VAL A 101 -1.81 -5.74 -6.01
CA VAL A 101 -2.38 -4.88 -7.04
C VAL A 101 -2.14 -3.42 -6.65
N ILE A 102 -1.47 -2.68 -7.53
CA ILE A 102 -1.25 -1.25 -7.41
C ILE A 102 -2.35 -0.54 -8.20
N ASN A 103 -3.07 0.38 -7.56
CA ASN A 103 -4.17 1.14 -8.15
C ASN A 103 -3.96 2.64 -7.96
N TRP A 104 -4.27 3.42 -8.98
CA TRP A 104 -4.26 4.88 -8.91
C TRP A 104 -5.20 5.50 -9.94
N THR A 105 -5.53 6.77 -9.74
CA THR A 105 -6.27 7.60 -10.70
C THR A 105 -5.44 8.78 -11.16
N VAL A 106 -5.68 9.22 -12.39
CA VAL A 106 -5.17 10.48 -12.93
C VAL A 106 -6.37 11.26 -13.47
N THR A 107 -6.61 12.46 -12.95
CA THR A 107 -7.77 13.27 -13.32
C THR A 107 -7.34 14.61 -13.89
N ASP A 108 -8.06 15.06 -14.92
CA ASP A 108 -7.82 16.33 -15.60
C ASP A 108 -9.15 16.91 -16.10
N ALA A 109 -9.29 18.24 -16.05
CA ALA A 109 -10.55 18.91 -16.34
C ALA A 109 -10.65 19.44 -17.77
N ASP A 110 -9.52 19.76 -18.43
CA ASP A 110 -9.50 20.50 -19.68
C ASP A 110 -8.89 19.69 -20.83
N SER A 111 -7.60 19.81 -21.15
CA SER A 111 -7.01 19.12 -22.30
C SER A 111 -7.07 17.59 -22.16
N GLY A 112 -7.19 17.09 -20.94
CA GLY A 112 -7.29 15.67 -20.62
C GLY A 112 -5.93 15.03 -20.40
N VAL A 113 -5.91 13.91 -19.68
CA VAL A 113 -4.67 13.19 -19.40
C VAL A 113 -4.14 12.55 -20.68
N ASN A 114 -2.85 12.73 -20.97
CA ASN A 114 -2.18 12.01 -22.04
C ASN A 114 -1.76 10.60 -21.55
N PRO A 115 -2.43 9.51 -21.98
CA PRO A 115 -2.19 8.18 -21.45
C PRO A 115 -0.77 7.65 -21.72
N SER A 116 -0.09 8.15 -22.76
CA SER A 116 1.30 7.75 -23.07
C SER A 116 2.31 8.21 -22.01
N THR A 117 1.93 9.20 -21.20
CA THR A 117 2.79 9.79 -20.17
C THR A 117 2.54 9.21 -18.78
N ILE A 118 1.46 8.43 -18.59
CA ILE A 118 1.19 7.71 -17.35
C ILE A 118 2.27 6.65 -17.15
N LYS A 119 3.10 6.85 -16.13
CA LYS A 119 4.23 6.01 -15.75
C LYS A 119 4.11 5.55 -14.30
N LEU A 120 4.56 4.32 -14.06
CA LEU A 120 4.73 3.74 -12.74
C LEU A 120 6.21 3.34 -12.58
N ILE A 121 6.79 3.67 -11.44
CA ILE A 121 8.08 3.17 -11.00
C ILE A 121 7.84 2.39 -9.71
N ILE A 122 8.39 1.19 -9.62
CA ILE A 122 8.46 0.42 -8.38
C ILE A 122 9.93 0.38 -7.97
N ASP A 123 10.22 0.96 -6.82
CA ASP A 123 11.55 1.25 -6.31
C ASP A 123 12.36 2.11 -7.30
N SER A 124 13.26 1.49 -8.05
CA SER A 124 14.06 2.13 -9.10
C SER A 124 13.69 1.64 -10.50
N GLN A 125 12.77 0.69 -10.62
CA GLN A 125 12.44 0.03 -11.87
C GLN A 125 11.22 0.70 -12.50
N THR A 126 11.42 1.24 -13.71
CA THR A 126 10.31 1.79 -14.51
C THR A 126 9.51 0.65 -15.13
N ILE A 127 8.21 0.65 -14.90
CA ILE A 127 7.27 -0.30 -15.49
C ILE A 127 6.89 0.20 -16.88
N THR A 128 7.25 -0.56 -17.91
CA THR A 128 7.04 -0.18 -19.32
C THR A 128 5.87 -0.90 -19.99
N THR A 129 5.40 -2.02 -19.41
CA THR A 129 4.30 -2.83 -19.93
C THR A 129 3.38 -3.32 -18.80
N GLY A 130 2.17 -3.76 -19.14
CA GLY A 130 1.23 -4.36 -18.19
C GLY A 130 0.39 -3.39 -17.34
N ILE A 131 0.62 -2.07 -17.46
CA ILE A 131 -0.26 -1.08 -16.84
C ILE A 131 -1.60 -1.06 -17.58
N THR A 132 -2.68 -1.42 -16.90
CA THR A 132 -4.05 -1.25 -17.39
C THR A 132 -4.46 0.21 -17.21
N LYS A 133 -5.00 0.84 -18.26
CA LYS A 133 -5.42 2.26 -18.27
C LYS A 133 -6.85 2.33 -18.77
N THR A 134 -7.81 2.50 -17.87
CA THR A 134 -9.24 2.60 -18.19
C THR A 134 -9.66 4.06 -18.23
N GLN A 135 -10.06 4.54 -19.40
CA GLN A 135 -10.48 5.93 -19.58
C GLN A 135 -11.91 6.15 -19.08
N SER A 136 -12.15 7.29 -18.42
CA SER A 136 -13.48 7.77 -18.05
C SER A 136 -13.54 9.27 -18.30
N GLY A 137 -14.12 9.67 -19.44
CA GLY A 137 -14.05 11.05 -19.92
C GLY A 137 -12.60 11.45 -20.20
N LYS A 138 -12.12 12.49 -19.51
CA LYS A 138 -10.75 13.02 -19.60
C LYS A 138 -9.78 12.38 -18.58
N ASN A 139 -10.29 11.51 -17.73
CA ASN A 139 -9.59 10.90 -16.60
C ASN A 139 -9.20 9.45 -16.92
N TYR A 140 -8.28 8.90 -16.13
CA TYR A 140 -7.92 7.49 -16.17
C TYR A 140 -7.93 6.85 -14.77
N THR A 141 -8.49 5.64 -14.70
CA THR A 141 -8.24 4.71 -13.59
C THR A 141 -7.23 3.69 -14.07
N CYS A 142 -6.15 3.50 -13.32
CA CYS A 142 -5.05 2.65 -13.70
C CYS A 142 -4.80 1.56 -12.66
N SER A 143 -4.34 0.40 -13.13
CA SER A 143 -3.92 -0.70 -12.28
C SER A 143 -2.70 -1.42 -12.83
N TYR A 144 -1.91 -2.01 -11.94
CA TYR A 144 -0.77 -2.86 -12.27
C TYR A 144 -0.59 -3.96 -11.22
N THR A 145 -0.30 -5.18 -11.66
CA THR A 145 0.09 -6.29 -10.78
C THR A 145 1.50 -6.73 -11.17
N PRO A 146 2.47 -6.74 -10.22
CA PRO A 146 3.82 -7.22 -10.49
C PRO A 146 3.81 -8.64 -11.09
N THR A 147 4.49 -8.82 -12.23
CA THR A 147 4.66 -10.15 -12.86
C THR A 147 5.64 -11.01 -12.06
N THR A 148 6.72 -10.39 -11.59
CA THR A 148 7.69 -10.96 -10.64
C THR A 148 7.27 -10.62 -9.22
N ALA A 149 7.43 -11.58 -8.29
CA ALA A 149 7.20 -11.33 -6.88
C ALA A 149 8.17 -10.27 -6.36
N LEU A 150 7.64 -9.32 -5.59
CA LEU A 150 8.44 -8.41 -4.79
C LEU A 150 9.11 -9.20 -3.66
N SER A 151 10.32 -8.80 -3.27
CA SER A 151 10.98 -9.36 -2.09
C SER A 151 10.23 -8.95 -0.82
N ASP A 152 10.46 -9.63 0.29
CA ASP A 152 10.06 -9.07 1.58
C ASP A 152 10.89 -7.81 1.88
N GLY A 153 10.27 -6.85 2.56
CA GLY A 153 10.86 -5.56 2.88
C GLY A 153 10.06 -4.37 2.36
N THR A 154 10.68 -3.20 2.43
CA THR A 154 10.04 -1.93 2.08
C THR A 154 10.14 -1.66 0.58
N HIS A 155 9.02 -1.31 -0.04
CA HIS A 155 8.90 -0.91 -1.43
C HIS A 155 8.30 0.48 -1.55
N THR A 156 8.75 1.24 -2.55
CA THR A 156 8.20 2.56 -2.86
C THR A 156 7.72 2.61 -4.30
N ILE A 157 6.46 3.00 -4.50
CA ILE A 157 5.94 3.28 -5.83
C ILE A 157 5.94 4.77 -6.10
N LYS A 158 6.19 5.15 -7.36
CA LYS A 158 6.08 6.53 -7.85
C LYS A 158 5.26 6.57 -9.11
N VAL A 159 4.32 7.51 -9.19
CA VAL A 159 3.44 7.69 -10.35
C VAL A 159 3.61 9.10 -10.90
N SER A 160 3.72 9.21 -12.22
CA SER A 160 3.73 10.47 -12.95
C SER A 160 2.84 10.42 -14.20
N ALA A 161 2.39 11.59 -14.64
CA ALA A 161 1.59 11.80 -15.84
C ALA A 161 1.66 13.27 -16.26
N SER A 162 1.29 13.56 -17.50
CA SER A 162 0.99 14.91 -17.99
C SER A 162 -0.33 14.92 -18.75
N ASP A 163 -0.86 16.11 -18.95
CA ASP A 163 -1.99 16.32 -19.87
C ASP A 163 -1.52 16.33 -21.33
N TYR A 164 -2.44 16.63 -22.25
CA TYR A 164 -2.15 16.74 -23.68
C TYR A 164 -1.49 18.07 -24.09
N ASP A 165 -1.60 19.13 -23.28
CA ASP A 165 -0.96 20.42 -23.53
C ASP A 165 0.45 20.58 -22.93
N GLY A 166 0.89 19.58 -22.16
CA GLY A 166 2.23 19.43 -21.60
C GLY A 166 2.37 19.81 -20.13
N ASN A 167 1.29 20.04 -19.39
CA ASN A 167 1.35 20.31 -17.95
C ASN A 167 1.63 19.00 -17.20
N VAL A 168 2.74 18.99 -16.44
CA VAL A 168 3.22 17.81 -15.72
C VAL A 168 2.62 17.77 -14.32
N ALA A 169 1.95 16.67 -13.98
CA ALA A 169 1.40 16.46 -12.65
C ALA A 169 2.51 16.41 -11.59
N THR A 170 2.21 16.89 -10.38
CA THR A 170 3.08 16.63 -9.23
C THR A 170 3.19 15.11 -9.01
N GLN A 171 4.41 14.58 -9.03
CA GLN A 171 4.67 13.16 -8.79
C GLN A 171 4.11 12.75 -7.42
N LYS A 172 3.45 11.59 -7.38
CA LYS A 172 2.99 10.98 -6.12
C LYS A 172 3.76 9.71 -5.84
N SER A 173 4.00 9.47 -4.56
CA SER A 173 4.68 8.27 -4.09
C SER A 173 3.99 7.67 -2.88
N VAL A 174 4.03 6.35 -2.78
CA VAL A 174 3.58 5.59 -1.60
C VAL A 174 4.63 4.55 -1.27
N THR A 175 4.92 4.40 0.02
CA THR A 175 5.78 3.34 0.55
C THR A 175 4.93 2.32 1.29
N PHE A 176 5.20 1.03 1.08
CA PHE A 176 4.56 -0.10 1.76
C PHE A 176 5.60 -1.19 2.03
N THR A 177 5.25 -2.15 2.88
CA THR A 177 6.09 -3.29 3.21
C THR A 177 5.44 -4.57 2.72
N VAL A 178 6.19 -5.40 2.00
CA VAL A 178 5.81 -6.79 1.70
C VAL A 178 6.45 -7.66 2.77
N ASP A 179 5.68 -8.58 3.31
CA ASP A 179 6.15 -9.52 4.30
C ASP A 179 5.42 -10.84 4.11
N THR A 180 6.11 -11.89 3.65
CA THR A 180 5.55 -13.20 3.34
C THR A 180 6.01 -14.30 4.32
N VAL A 181 6.93 -13.96 5.21
CA VAL A 181 7.46 -14.85 6.26
C VAL A 181 6.77 -14.59 7.60
N PRO A 182 6.48 -15.61 8.43
CA PRO A 182 6.02 -15.43 9.81
C PRO A 182 7.19 -15.17 10.76
N PRO A 183 6.95 -14.66 11.99
CA PRO A 183 8.02 -14.39 12.95
C PRO A 183 8.75 -15.67 13.34
N GLU A 184 10.06 -15.59 13.60
CA GLU A 184 10.79 -16.67 14.27
C GLU A 184 10.28 -16.80 15.70
N LEU A 185 10.03 -18.03 16.17
CA LEU A 185 9.59 -18.30 17.54
C LEU A 185 10.36 -19.49 18.12
N SER A 186 11.12 -19.25 19.18
CA SER A 186 11.85 -20.27 19.93
C SER A 186 11.41 -20.27 21.40
N VAL A 187 11.01 -21.42 21.92
CA VAL A 187 10.58 -21.59 23.32
C VAL A 187 11.60 -22.48 24.03
N SER A 188 12.42 -21.89 24.89
CA SER A 188 13.52 -22.57 25.59
C SER A 188 13.09 -23.21 26.90
N ALA A 189 12.02 -22.71 27.53
CA ALA A 189 11.36 -23.40 28.64
C ALA A 189 9.83 -23.22 28.56
N PRO A 190 9.05 -24.24 28.97
CA PRO A 190 9.50 -25.56 29.40
C PRO A 190 10.06 -26.41 28.22
N VAL A 191 10.80 -27.47 28.55
CA VAL A 191 11.00 -28.58 27.61
C VAL A 191 9.66 -29.27 27.37
N ASP A 192 9.50 -29.87 26.19
CA ASP A 192 8.24 -30.56 25.90
C ASP A 192 8.13 -31.87 26.71
N ASN A 193 6.91 -32.20 27.13
CA ASN A 193 6.58 -33.33 28.01
C ASN A 193 7.30 -33.30 29.38
N LEU A 194 7.55 -32.11 29.92
CA LEU A 194 8.07 -31.94 31.28
C LEU A 194 7.10 -32.55 32.30
N VAL A 195 7.60 -33.39 33.22
CA VAL A 195 6.86 -33.83 34.41
C VAL A 195 7.43 -33.08 35.62
N THR A 196 6.58 -32.47 36.44
CA THR A 196 7.01 -31.66 37.59
C THR A 196 6.02 -31.76 38.74
N ASN A 197 6.48 -31.52 39.96
CA ASN A 197 5.64 -31.32 41.14
C ASN A 197 5.41 -29.85 41.49
N GLN A 198 5.96 -28.93 40.69
CA GLN A 198 5.84 -27.48 40.89
C GLN A 198 4.66 -26.92 40.08
N SER A 199 3.66 -26.37 40.76
CA SER A 199 2.50 -25.76 40.09
C SER A 199 2.83 -24.44 39.38
N SER A 200 3.91 -23.75 39.78
CA SER A 200 4.39 -22.55 39.11
C SER A 200 5.39 -22.92 38.01
N LEU A 201 5.07 -22.57 36.77
CA LEU A 201 5.90 -22.86 35.60
C LEU A 201 6.28 -21.58 34.86
N VAL A 202 7.58 -21.40 34.57
CA VAL A 202 8.06 -20.31 33.73
C VAL A 202 8.13 -20.76 32.28
N VAL A 203 7.41 -20.06 31.41
CA VAL A 203 7.56 -20.13 29.96
C VAL A 203 8.47 -19.00 29.52
N LYS A 204 9.55 -19.30 28.80
CA LYS A 204 10.47 -18.28 28.27
C LYS A 204 11.04 -18.70 26.92
N GLY A 205 11.45 -17.71 26.15
CA GLY A 205 11.93 -17.91 24.80
C GLY A 205 12.33 -16.61 24.13
N THR A 206 12.48 -16.67 22.82
CA THR A 206 12.73 -15.52 21.95
C THR A 206 11.78 -15.54 20.75
N THR A 207 11.43 -14.35 20.26
CA THR A 207 10.74 -14.18 18.99
C THR A 207 11.20 -12.91 18.31
N ASN A 208 11.36 -12.95 16.99
CA ASN A 208 11.74 -11.79 16.19
C ASN A 208 11.05 -11.85 14.82
N ASP A 209 10.96 -10.69 14.18
CA ASP A 209 10.63 -10.59 12.76
C ASP A 209 11.43 -9.45 12.13
N VAL A 210 12.24 -9.79 11.13
CA VAL A 210 13.19 -8.86 10.50
C VAL A 210 12.47 -7.86 9.59
N THR A 211 11.38 -8.28 8.95
CA THR A 211 10.69 -7.51 7.90
C THR A 211 9.45 -6.80 8.41
N SER A 212 8.93 -7.19 9.58
CA SER A 212 7.59 -6.84 10.02
C SER A 212 7.45 -6.72 11.55
N SER A 213 8.05 -5.69 12.12
CA SER A 213 7.90 -5.33 13.53
C SER A 213 6.70 -4.38 13.79
N PRO A 214 6.07 -4.37 14.98
CA PRO A 214 6.40 -5.19 16.15
C PRO A 214 5.82 -6.60 16.07
N VAL A 215 6.46 -7.54 16.77
CA VAL A 215 5.91 -8.87 17.04
C VAL A 215 5.10 -8.81 18.33
N THR A 216 3.89 -9.36 18.30
CA THR A 216 3.04 -9.57 19.48
C THR A 216 3.06 -11.04 19.86
N LEU A 217 3.13 -11.34 21.16
CA LEU A 217 3.15 -12.73 21.66
C LEU A 217 1.98 -12.99 22.59
N THR A 218 1.37 -14.16 22.43
CA THR A 218 0.27 -14.64 23.27
C THR A 218 0.58 -16.05 23.77
N ILE A 219 0.13 -16.36 24.98
CA ILE A 219 0.21 -17.69 25.58
C ILE A 219 -1.18 -18.11 26.05
N LYS A 220 -1.54 -19.36 25.79
CA LYS A 220 -2.80 -19.98 26.17
C LYS A 220 -2.55 -21.30 26.89
N LEU A 221 -3.03 -21.41 28.13
CA LEU A 221 -2.95 -22.61 28.94
C LEU A 221 -4.29 -23.37 28.90
N ASN A 222 -4.26 -24.66 28.60
CA ASN A 222 -5.40 -25.59 28.66
C ASN A 222 -6.67 -25.12 27.95
N GLY A 223 -6.52 -24.51 26.77
CA GLY A 223 -7.67 -24.03 26.03
C GLY A 223 -8.33 -22.76 26.61
N GLY A 224 -7.78 -22.18 27.67
CA GLY A 224 -8.28 -20.96 28.32
C GLY A 224 -8.09 -19.67 27.50
N THR A 225 -8.19 -18.52 28.19
CA THR A 225 -8.03 -17.20 27.57
C THR A 225 -6.59 -16.96 27.12
N GLU A 226 -6.41 -16.32 25.96
CA GLU A 226 -5.10 -15.86 25.51
C GLU A 226 -4.58 -14.75 26.42
N GLN A 227 -3.34 -14.87 26.86
CA GLN A 227 -2.64 -13.86 27.64
C GLN A 227 -1.56 -13.24 26.78
N THR A 228 -1.60 -11.92 26.60
CA THR A 228 -0.52 -11.17 25.95
C THR A 228 0.73 -11.22 26.83
N VAL A 229 1.89 -11.40 26.19
CA VAL A 229 3.21 -11.40 26.82
C VAL A 229 4.06 -10.34 26.13
N GLU A 230 4.76 -9.55 26.94
CA GLU A 230 5.70 -8.56 26.44
C GLU A 230 6.90 -9.26 25.79
N VAL A 231 7.28 -8.75 24.61
CA VAL A 231 8.51 -9.13 23.91
C VAL A 231 9.49 -7.98 24.09
N GLY A 232 10.62 -8.27 24.73
CA GLY A 232 11.70 -7.30 24.94
C GLY A 232 12.33 -6.85 23.63
N SER A 233 13.10 -5.76 23.67
CA SER A 233 13.79 -5.22 22.48
C SER A 233 14.82 -6.18 21.87
N ASP A 234 15.30 -7.15 22.65
CA ASP A 234 16.19 -8.24 22.22
C ASP A 234 15.41 -9.47 21.71
N GLY A 235 14.08 -9.38 21.64
CA GLY A 235 13.19 -10.47 21.26
C GLY A 235 12.87 -11.45 22.38
N SER A 236 13.42 -11.28 23.59
CA SER A 236 13.17 -12.19 24.71
C SER A 236 11.75 -12.03 25.26
N PHE A 237 11.17 -13.14 25.74
CA PHE A 237 9.91 -13.10 26.47
C PHE A 237 9.93 -14.08 27.64
N THR A 238 9.16 -13.76 28.68
CA THR A 238 8.97 -14.62 29.86
C THR A 238 7.57 -14.47 30.42
N LYS A 239 6.98 -15.57 30.90
CA LYS A 239 5.67 -15.59 31.54
C LYS A 239 5.59 -16.74 32.54
N THR A 240 5.16 -16.44 33.76
CA THR A 240 4.82 -17.48 34.74
C THR A 240 3.37 -17.89 34.57
N LEU A 241 3.13 -19.20 34.54
CA LEU A 241 1.83 -19.86 34.49
C LEU A 241 1.62 -20.67 35.78
N THR A 242 0.35 -20.86 36.16
CA THR A 242 -0.04 -21.78 37.22
C THR A 242 -0.70 -23.00 36.58
N LEU A 243 -0.04 -24.15 36.69
CA LEU A 243 -0.50 -25.43 36.16
C LEU A 243 -1.66 -25.99 37.00
N VAL A 244 -2.51 -26.80 36.36
CA VAL A 244 -3.49 -27.65 37.05
C VAL A 244 -2.96 -29.08 37.16
N THR A 245 -3.40 -29.85 38.16
CA THR A 245 -2.97 -31.25 38.31
C THR A 245 -3.28 -32.06 37.05
N GLY A 246 -2.34 -32.93 36.66
CA GLY A 246 -2.42 -33.72 35.44
C GLY A 246 -1.80 -33.02 34.23
N GLU A 247 -2.28 -33.36 33.03
CA GLU A 247 -1.76 -32.81 31.78
C GLU A 247 -2.13 -31.35 31.57
N ASN A 248 -1.14 -30.55 31.19
CA ASN A 248 -1.28 -29.16 30.79
C ASN A 248 -0.75 -28.97 29.36
N THR A 249 -1.54 -28.31 28.52
CA THR A 249 -1.17 -27.91 27.16
C THR A 249 -0.98 -26.40 27.10
N ILE A 250 0.22 -25.97 26.72
CA ILE A 250 0.61 -24.56 26.60
C ILE A 250 0.81 -24.24 25.12
N VAL A 251 0.01 -23.33 24.59
CA VAL A 251 0.13 -22.85 23.20
C VAL A 251 0.72 -21.45 23.23
N ILE A 252 1.84 -21.25 22.54
CA ILE A 252 2.55 -19.97 22.43
C ILE A 252 2.46 -19.54 20.97
N THR A 253 1.90 -18.36 20.72
CA THR A 253 1.74 -17.82 19.36
C THR A 253 2.38 -16.44 19.28
N ALA A 254 3.35 -16.31 18.37
CA ALA A 254 3.93 -15.03 17.95
C ALA A 254 3.24 -14.56 16.68
N LYS A 255 2.97 -13.28 16.56
CA LYS A 255 2.33 -12.65 15.41
C LYS A 255 3.06 -11.37 15.01
N ASP A 256 3.51 -11.29 13.76
CA ASP A 256 4.18 -10.10 13.21
C ASP A 256 3.21 -8.96 12.89
N GLY A 257 3.74 -7.83 12.44
CA GLY A 257 2.96 -6.65 12.11
C GLY A 257 2.17 -6.74 10.79
N ALA A 258 2.46 -7.70 9.91
CA ALA A 258 1.68 -8.01 8.70
C ALA A 258 0.58 -9.04 9.01
N GLY A 259 0.62 -9.62 10.21
CA GLY A 259 -0.36 -10.51 10.78
C GLY A 259 -0.09 -11.99 10.58
N LYS A 260 1.10 -12.41 10.13
CA LYS A 260 1.42 -13.84 10.12
C LYS A 260 1.90 -14.33 11.47
N THR A 261 1.80 -15.64 11.65
CA THR A 261 1.91 -16.27 12.96
C THR A 261 2.82 -17.49 12.94
N SER A 262 3.59 -17.64 14.02
CA SER A 262 4.27 -18.88 14.37
C SER A 262 3.73 -19.39 15.70
N THR A 263 3.52 -20.70 15.80
CA THR A 263 2.95 -21.34 16.99
C THR A 263 3.81 -22.50 17.46
N VAL A 264 4.07 -22.55 18.76
CA VAL A 264 4.71 -23.67 19.46
C VAL A 264 3.76 -24.17 20.53
N THR A 265 3.61 -25.49 20.62
CA THR A 265 2.86 -26.14 21.70
C THR A 265 3.81 -26.92 22.60
N LYS A 266 3.61 -26.81 23.92
CA LYS A 266 4.33 -27.57 24.94
C LYS A 266 3.34 -28.32 25.82
N LYS A 267 3.67 -29.57 26.15
CA LYS A 267 2.94 -30.37 27.16
C LYS A 267 3.73 -30.45 28.46
N VAL A 268 3.03 -30.32 29.58
CA VAL A 268 3.62 -30.44 30.93
C VAL A 268 2.66 -31.21 31.82
N VAL A 269 3.15 -32.20 32.58
CA VAL A 269 2.36 -32.93 33.58
C VAL A 269 2.71 -32.39 34.96
N LEU A 270 1.71 -31.87 35.67
CA LEU A 270 1.83 -31.57 37.09
C LEU A 270 1.41 -32.80 37.89
N ASP A 271 2.37 -33.44 38.55
CA ASP A 271 2.12 -34.55 39.47
C ASP A 271 2.61 -34.21 40.87
N GLN A 272 1.66 -34.15 41.81
CA GLN A 272 1.91 -33.87 43.22
C GLN A 272 1.49 -35.05 44.11
N THR A 273 1.18 -36.18 43.50
CA THR A 273 0.84 -37.41 44.21
C THR A 273 2.14 -38.05 44.66
N ALA A 274 2.30 -38.23 45.97
CA ALA A 274 3.43 -38.98 46.48
C ALA A 274 3.14 -40.48 46.38
N PRO A 275 4.14 -41.32 46.05
CA PRO A 275 3.96 -42.76 46.09
C PRO A 275 3.65 -43.21 47.52
N VAL A 276 2.86 -44.27 47.65
CA VAL A 276 2.41 -44.84 48.93
C VAL A 276 3.17 -46.12 49.21
N ILE A 277 3.77 -46.23 50.40
CA ILE A 277 4.30 -47.49 50.91
C ILE A 277 3.12 -48.34 51.39
N GLN A 278 2.90 -49.48 50.73
CA GLN A 278 1.79 -50.39 51.03
C GLN A 278 2.14 -51.37 52.14
N SER A 279 3.33 -51.96 52.10
CA SER A 279 3.76 -52.96 53.08
C SER A 279 5.28 -52.95 53.27
N VAL A 280 5.72 -53.34 54.48
CA VAL A 280 7.13 -53.58 54.82
C VAL A 280 7.22 -54.89 55.58
N THR A 281 8.00 -55.84 55.06
CA THR A 281 8.27 -57.11 55.74
C THR A 281 9.76 -57.28 55.98
N ILE A 282 10.14 -57.59 57.22
CA ILE A 282 11.52 -57.92 57.60
C ILE A 282 11.53 -59.36 58.08
N SER A 283 12.29 -60.24 57.40
CA SER A 283 12.32 -61.66 57.72
C SER A 283 13.74 -62.25 57.63
N PRO A 284 14.21 -62.98 58.66
CA PRO A 284 13.59 -63.13 59.98
C PRO A 284 13.71 -61.85 60.82
N ASN A 285 12.73 -61.61 61.69
CA ASN A 285 12.78 -60.57 62.73
C ASN A 285 12.19 -61.13 64.04
N PRO A 286 12.98 -61.37 65.10
CA PRO A 286 14.38 -60.95 65.30
C PRO A 286 15.40 -61.74 64.46
N VAL A 287 16.58 -61.15 64.24
CA VAL A 287 17.73 -61.77 63.55
C VAL A 287 18.94 -61.82 64.48
N ASN A 288 19.74 -62.88 64.37
CA ASN A 288 20.97 -63.03 65.16
C ASN A 288 22.01 -61.97 64.80
N ALA A 289 22.82 -61.55 65.77
CA ALA A 289 23.96 -60.67 65.52
C ALA A 289 24.90 -61.29 64.47
N GLY A 290 25.16 -60.58 63.38
CA GLY A 290 25.99 -61.05 62.27
C GLY A 290 25.28 -61.92 61.22
N ALA A 291 24.00 -62.27 61.42
CA ALA A 291 23.19 -62.97 60.43
C ALA A 291 22.49 -61.99 59.46
N THR A 292 22.06 -62.50 58.30
CA THR A 292 21.35 -61.73 57.27
C THR A 292 19.84 -61.77 57.48
N TYR A 293 19.16 -60.71 57.06
CA TYR A 293 17.70 -60.63 56.94
C TYR A 293 17.34 -59.98 55.60
N THR A 294 16.11 -60.21 55.13
CA THR A 294 15.55 -59.54 53.95
C THR A 294 14.53 -58.50 54.40
N ILE A 295 14.64 -57.29 53.86
CA ILE A 295 13.60 -56.27 53.90
C ILE A 295 12.94 -56.21 52.52
N SER A 296 11.63 -56.39 52.49
CA SER A 296 10.82 -56.23 51.27
C SER A 296 9.82 -55.11 51.50
N VAL A 297 9.70 -54.21 50.53
CA VAL A 297 8.80 -53.06 50.57
C VAL A 297 7.95 -53.08 49.32
N GLU A 298 6.64 -52.96 49.49
CA GLU A 298 5.70 -52.76 48.38
C GLU A 298 5.33 -51.28 48.30
N VAL A 299 5.46 -50.68 47.13
CA VAL A 299 5.19 -49.26 46.87
C VAL A 299 4.29 -49.14 45.64
N THR A 300 3.31 -48.25 45.70
CA THR A 300 2.43 -47.90 44.57
C THR A 300 2.50 -46.41 44.27
N ASP A 301 2.40 -46.05 43.00
CA ASP A 301 2.32 -44.67 42.49
C ASP A 301 1.05 -44.51 41.66
#